data_AF-A0AA96VRX6-F1
#
_entry.id   AF-A0AA96VRX6-F1
#
_cell.length_a   1.000
_cell.length_b   1.000
_cell.length_c   1.000
_cell.angle_alpha   90.00
_cell.angle_beta   90.00
_cell.angle_gamma   90.00
#
_symmetry.space_group_name_H-M   'P 1'
#
loop_
_entity.id
_entity.type
_entity.pdbx_description
1 polymer ?
#
loop_
_entity_poly.entity_id
_entity_poly.type
_entity_poly.pdbx_seq_one_letter_code
_entity_poly.pdbx_strand_id
1 'polypeptide(L)'
;MQRLKQLHLFILKKIGYGITDNPNKYEALIPNESADQDGQYSEALLYALKTLKVNNIAISGAYGSGKSSFLRTFEKKNDVDWHYLHISLATFKDTIGSDAVKEGETSAESGKKPTNIKSEKVTQEEQQLIEKSILQQIFYKECDKTIPYSRFKRIKNLKKSFLIQHVVALAFFLSYIFAIYFPIKTSAFLQVSSSDFTSTLNEYKIWFLLIALPIGLYYFYELIKYLSNLKISKFNLKNGEMEVANKDKASILNEHIDEILYFFQVTQFNVVIVEDLDRFDNTEIFIKLRELNILLNNSKDVGRRIIFIYAIKDDMFLDKG
;
A
#
# COMPACT_ATOMS: atom_id res chain seq x y z
N MET A 1 16.55 2.44 -9.62
CA MET A 1 15.82 3.49 -8.86
C MET A 1 16.53 3.90 -7.57
N GLN A 2 17.04 2.97 -6.74
CA GLN A 2 17.82 3.33 -5.52
C GLN A 2 19.05 4.23 -5.80
N ARG A 3 19.82 3.97 -6.87
CA ARG A 3 20.97 4.81 -7.26
C ARG A 3 20.59 6.25 -7.65
N LEU A 4 19.41 6.47 -8.23
CA LEU A 4 18.90 7.81 -8.54
C LEU A 4 18.48 8.57 -7.28
N LYS A 5 17.89 7.89 -6.29
CA LYS A 5 17.57 8.50 -4.98
C LYS A 5 18.83 8.92 -4.23
N GLN A 6 19.88 8.09 -4.24
CA GLN A 6 21.15 8.43 -3.60
C GLN A 6 21.86 9.60 -4.29
N LEU A 7 21.85 9.63 -5.63
CA LEU A 7 22.40 10.74 -6.39
C LEU A 7 21.63 12.05 -6.13
N HIS A 8 20.30 11.97 -6.05
CA HIS A 8 19.45 13.12 -5.71
C HIS A 8 19.73 13.66 -4.30
N LEU A 9 19.83 12.80 -3.29
CA LEU A 9 20.22 13.21 -1.93
C LEU A 9 21.62 13.82 -1.88
N PHE A 10 22.57 13.26 -2.63
CA PHE A 10 23.93 13.78 -2.73
C PHE A 10 23.95 15.18 -3.36
N ILE A 11 23.15 15.39 -4.41
CA ILE A 11 22.98 16.69 -5.07
C ILE A 11 22.35 17.71 -4.11
N LEU A 12 21.28 17.33 -3.39
CA LEU A 12 20.64 18.22 -2.39
C LEU A 12 21.63 18.63 -1.28
N LYS A 13 22.43 17.68 -0.79
CA LYS A 13 23.46 17.95 0.23
C LYS A 13 24.56 18.89 -0.29
N LYS A 14 24.94 18.76 -1.57
CA LYS A 14 25.98 19.58 -2.20
C LYS A 14 25.50 20.98 -2.59
N ILE A 15 24.19 21.14 -2.86
CA ILE A 15 23.55 22.43 -3.17
C ILE A 15 23.18 23.21 -1.90
N GLY A 16 23.43 22.65 -0.70
CA GLY A 16 23.06 23.30 0.56
C GLY A 16 21.55 23.38 0.74
N TYR A 17 20.81 22.43 0.19
CA TYR A 17 19.36 22.34 0.36
C TYR A 17 19.07 21.77 1.76
N GLY A 18 19.17 22.66 2.74
CA GLY A 18 18.87 22.49 4.15
C GLY A 18 18.89 23.89 4.74
N ILE A 19 17.78 24.34 5.32
CA ILE A 19 17.65 25.68 5.89
C ILE A 19 18.68 25.79 7.02
N THR A 20 19.80 26.47 6.78
CA THR A 20 20.85 26.70 7.81
C THR A 20 20.58 27.95 8.64
N ASP A 21 19.77 28.88 8.13
CA ASP A 21 19.33 30.07 8.87
C ASP A 21 17.84 29.96 9.20
N ASN A 22 17.56 29.75 10.49
CA ASN A 22 16.23 29.82 11.07
C ASN A 22 16.10 31.05 11.99
N PRO A 23 16.16 32.28 11.45
CA PRO A 23 16.22 33.52 12.24
C PRO A 23 14.96 33.73 13.10
N ASN A 24 13.83 33.17 12.66
CA ASN A 24 12.54 33.26 13.35
C ASN A 24 12.25 32.04 14.25
N LYS A 25 13.21 31.12 14.43
CA LYS A 25 13.06 29.87 15.23
C LYS A 25 11.78 29.09 14.90
N TYR A 26 11.42 28.97 13.63
CA TYR A 26 10.32 28.09 13.23
C TYR A 26 10.69 26.65 13.58
N GLU A 27 9.91 26.02 14.44
CA GLU A 27 10.08 24.63 14.81
C GLU A 27 9.18 23.78 13.89
N ALA A 28 9.79 22.86 13.17
CA ALA A 28 9.02 21.95 12.34
C ALA A 28 8.21 21.04 13.28
N LEU A 29 6.88 21.05 13.16
CA LEU A 29 5.97 20.21 13.97
C LEU A 29 6.02 18.71 13.58
N ILE A 30 7.08 18.31 12.89
CA ILE A 30 7.42 16.90 12.74
C ILE A 30 8.01 16.41 14.06
N PRO A 31 7.90 15.11 14.34
CA PRO A 31 8.43 14.59 15.57
C PRO A 31 9.95 14.83 15.68
N ASN A 32 10.41 15.41 16.81
CA ASN A 32 11.82 15.78 17.01
C ASN A 32 12.67 14.58 17.44
N GLU A 33 13.91 14.48 16.93
CA GLU A 33 14.80 13.33 17.14
C GLU A 33 15.59 13.39 18.47
N SER A 34 15.16 14.23 19.41
CA SER A 34 15.85 14.53 20.67
C SER A 34 15.02 14.26 21.92
N ALA A 35 13.87 13.60 21.76
CA ALA A 35 13.06 13.13 22.89
C ALA A 35 13.83 12.07 23.69
N ASP A 36 13.66 12.06 25.02
CA ASP A 36 14.34 11.15 25.97
C ASP A 36 15.87 11.34 26.04
N GLN A 37 16.31 12.49 26.61
CA GLN A 37 17.73 12.81 26.77
C GLN A 37 18.44 11.88 27.78
N ASP A 38 17.73 11.45 28.82
CA ASP A 38 18.25 10.56 29.86
C ASP A 38 18.17 9.07 29.49
N GLY A 39 17.52 8.73 28.37
CA GLY A 39 17.46 7.37 27.81
C GLY A 39 16.53 6.38 28.55
N GLN A 40 15.91 6.82 29.65
CA GLN A 40 15.12 5.95 30.54
C GLN A 40 13.92 5.30 29.81
N TYR A 41 13.20 6.08 29.00
CA TYR A 41 12.03 5.56 28.27
C TYR A 41 12.47 4.63 27.12
N SER A 42 13.59 4.94 26.47
CA SER A 42 14.19 4.11 25.43
C SER A 42 14.62 2.75 25.97
N GLU A 43 15.25 2.72 27.15
CA GLU A 43 15.63 1.47 27.82
C GLU A 43 14.41 0.62 28.18
N ALA A 44 13.35 1.25 28.71
CA ALA A 44 12.10 0.57 29.03
C ALA A 44 11.43 -0.03 27.78
N LEU A 45 11.37 0.73 26.68
CA LEU A 45 10.83 0.24 25.42
C LEU A 45 11.67 -0.90 24.85
N LEU A 46 13.01 -0.79 24.91
CA LEU A 46 13.91 -1.84 24.44
C LEU A 46 13.75 -3.13 25.25
N TYR A 47 13.60 -3.01 26.57
CA TYR A 47 13.32 -4.14 27.46
C TYR A 47 11.99 -4.81 27.08
N ALA A 48 10.93 -4.04 26.87
CA ALA A 48 9.62 -4.57 26.44
C ALA A 48 9.71 -5.27 25.08
N LEU A 49 10.42 -4.67 24.11
CA LEU A 49 10.64 -5.27 22.79
C LEU A 49 11.42 -6.60 22.86
N LYS A 50 12.40 -6.72 23.75
CA LYS A 50 13.19 -7.96 23.90
C LYS A 50 12.48 -9.04 24.73
N THR A 51 11.43 -8.70 25.46
CA THR A 51 10.72 -9.65 26.33
C THR A 51 9.78 -10.56 25.54
N LEU A 52 10.12 -11.85 25.39
CA LEU A 52 9.45 -12.81 24.48
C LEU A 52 7.92 -12.89 24.56
N LYS A 53 7.31 -12.63 25.73
CA LYS A 53 5.84 -12.72 25.92
C LYS A 53 5.10 -11.40 25.73
N VAL A 54 5.81 -10.29 25.46
CA VAL A 54 5.23 -8.95 25.36
C VAL A 54 4.94 -8.62 23.90
N ASN A 55 3.75 -8.94 23.40
CA ASN A 55 3.43 -8.70 21.98
C ASN A 55 2.63 -7.42 21.73
N ASN A 56 2.19 -6.76 22.80
CA ASN A 56 1.40 -5.54 22.75
C ASN A 56 1.97 -4.56 23.78
N ILE A 57 2.34 -3.35 23.35
CA ILE A 57 2.97 -2.31 24.16
C ILE A 57 2.15 -1.03 23.97
N ALA A 58 1.84 -0.34 25.06
CA ALA A 58 1.23 0.99 24.99
C ALA A 58 2.26 2.03 25.42
N ILE A 59 2.35 3.13 24.67
CA ILE A 59 3.06 4.35 25.04
C ILE A 59 1.99 5.40 25.25
N SER A 60 1.77 5.75 26.52
CA SER A 60 0.76 6.73 26.91
C SER A 60 1.39 8.09 27.18
N GLY A 61 0.60 9.14 26.97
CA GLY A 61 0.96 10.51 27.30
C GLY A 61 -0.08 11.48 26.76
N ALA A 62 -0.17 12.69 27.34
CA ALA A 62 -1.06 13.74 26.86
C ALA A 62 -0.91 14.04 25.35
N TYR A 63 -1.92 14.66 24.73
CA TYR A 63 -1.79 15.10 23.34
C TYR A 63 -0.64 16.11 23.21
N GLY A 64 0.21 15.95 22.19
CA GLY A 64 1.39 16.80 22.02
C GLY A 64 2.56 16.51 22.98
N SER A 65 2.51 15.46 23.81
CA SER A 65 3.61 15.05 24.70
C SER A 65 4.87 14.51 23.99
N GLY A 66 4.86 14.44 22.66
CA GLY A 66 6.02 13.99 21.88
C GLY A 66 6.13 12.46 21.73
N LYS A 67 5.05 11.68 21.90
CA LYS A 67 5.07 10.21 21.70
C LYS A 67 5.63 9.78 20.34
N SER A 68 5.14 10.40 19.26
CA SER A 68 5.66 10.15 17.91
C SER A 68 7.13 10.55 17.78
N SER A 69 7.56 11.59 18.50
CA SER A 69 8.95 12.08 18.50
C SER A 69 9.87 11.10 19.17
N PHE A 70 9.43 10.60 20.33
CA PHE A 70 10.08 9.55 21.07
C PHE A 70 10.23 8.29 20.21
N LEU A 71 9.16 7.81 19.57
CA LEU A 71 9.22 6.61 18.71
C LEU A 71 10.21 6.77 17.55
N ARG A 72 10.19 7.92 16.85
CA ARG A 72 11.16 8.22 15.78
C ARG A 72 12.59 8.30 16.29
N THR A 73 12.79 8.93 17.44
CA THR A 73 14.10 9.02 18.09
C THR A 73 14.63 7.65 18.46
N PHE A 74 13.77 6.82 19.06
CA PHE A 74 14.09 5.45 19.45
C PHE A 74 14.46 4.60 18.23
N GLU A 75 13.67 4.65 17.15
CA GLU A 75 13.96 3.94 15.89
C GLU A 75 15.33 4.30 15.32
N LYS A 76 15.74 5.56 15.44
CA LYS A 76 17.01 6.06 14.89
C LYS A 76 18.22 5.71 15.76
N LYS A 77 18.06 5.74 17.09
CA LYS A 77 19.14 5.49 18.05
C LYS A 77 19.36 4.01 18.35
N ASN A 78 18.35 3.17 18.13
CA ASN A 78 18.42 1.76 18.48
C ASN A 78 19.22 0.98 17.42
N ASP A 79 20.32 0.35 17.85
CA ASP A 79 21.21 -0.45 16.99
C ASP A 79 20.64 -1.84 16.64
N VAL A 80 19.49 -2.21 17.21
CA VAL A 80 18.83 -3.49 16.92
C VAL A 80 18.01 -3.38 15.63
N ASP A 81 18.20 -4.33 14.72
CA ASP A 81 17.50 -4.39 13.42
C ASP A 81 16.03 -4.79 13.58
N TRP A 82 15.20 -3.81 13.95
CA TRP A 82 13.74 -3.92 13.96
C TRP A 82 13.17 -3.32 12.68
N HIS A 83 12.16 -3.97 12.12
CA HIS A 83 11.48 -3.53 10.92
C HIS A 83 10.09 -3.02 11.27
N TYR A 84 9.94 -1.69 11.22
CA TYR A 84 8.76 -0.98 11.68
C TYR A 84 7.74 -0.73 10.56
N LEU A 85 6.49 -1.15 10.80
CA LEU A 85 5.32 -0.80 10.02
C LEU A 85 4.54 0.29 10.75
N HIS A 86 4.54 1.50 10.19
CA HIS A 86 3.82 2.65 10.75
C HIS A 86 2.42 2.77 10.19
N ILE A 87 1.43 2.92 11.07
CA ILE A 87 0.02 3.14 10.76
C ILE A 87 -0.43 4.37 11.56
N SER A 88 -0.87 5.43 10.88
CA SER A 88 -1.38 6.66 11.52
C SER A 88 -2.78 6.96 11.02
N LEU A 89 -3.68 7.26 11.95
CA LEU A 89 -5.09 7.54 11.64
C LEU A 89 -5.45 9.03 11.73
N ALA A 90 -4.47 9.92 11.90
CA ALA A 90 -4.69 11.36 12.10
C ALA A 90 -5.57 12.02 11.03
N THR A 91 -5.33 11.74 9.74
CA THR A 91 -6.05 12.36 8.61
C THR A 91 -7.48 11.83 8.44
N PHE A 92 -7.79 10.70 9.06
CA PHE A 92 -9.02 9.98 8.76
C PHE A 92 -10.24 10.60 9.46
N LYS A 93 -10.10 11.07 10.71
CA LYS A 93 -11.20 11.67 11.48
C LYS A 93 -11.74 12.95 10.82
N ASP A 94 -10.87 13.78 10.27
CA ASP A 94 -11.27 15.01 9.57
C ASP A 94 -12.11 14.72 8.32
N THR A 95 -11.87 13.57 7.67
CA THR A 95 -12.64 13.14 6.48
C THR A 95 -14.05 12.72 6.89
N ILE A 96 -14.17 11.86 7.92
CA ILE A 96 -15.48 11.41 8.44
C ILE A 96 -16.31 12.60 8.95
N GLY A 97 -15.70 13.53 9.68
CA GLY A 97 -16.39 14.72 10.19
C GLY A 97 -16.91 15.65 9.10
N SER A 98 -16.28 15.66 7.93
CA SER A 98 -16.69 16.51 6.79
C SER A 98 -17.79 15.89 5.91
N ASP A 99 -17.87 14.55 5.87
CA ASP A 99 -18.86 13.82 5.08
C ASP A 99 -20.15 13.58 5.89
N ALA A 100 -20.06 13.35 7.21
CA ALA A 100 -21.24 13.20 8.08
C ALA A 100 -22.10 14.47 8.19
N VAL A 101 -21.52 15.65 7.94
CA VAL A 101 -22.26 16.94 7.96
C VAL A 101 -23.04 17.16 6.65
N LYS A 102 -22.70 16.48 5.55
CA LYS A 102 -23.35 16.70 4.25
C LYS A 102 -24.65 15.93 4.04
N GLU A 103 -24.96 14.94 4.88
CA GLU A 103 -26.22 14.17 4.79
C GLU A 103 -27.32 14.68 5.74
N GLY A 104 -27.09 15.79 6.45
CA GLY A 104 -27.96 16.25 7.55
C GLY A 104 -28.95 17.39 7.25
N GLU A 105 -28.97 17.99 6.05
CA GLU A 105 -29.87 19.11 5.75
C GLU A 105 -30.93 18.73 4.71
N THR A 106 -31.94 17.95 5.14
CA THR A 106 -33.30 18.21 4.65
C THR A 106 -34.34 17.78 5.68
N SER A 107 -35.19 18.74 6.02
CA SER A 107 -36.52 18.59 6.63
C SER A 107 -36.59 18.42 8.16
N ALA A 108 -36.75 19.57 8.83
CA ALA A 108 -37.47 19.65 10.08
C ALA A 108 -38.93 19.19 9.88
N GLU A 109 -39.39 18.21 10.67
CA GLU A 109 -40.53 18.39 11.58
C GLU A 109 -40.85 17.13 12.41
N SER A 110 -41.19 17.42 13.67
CA SER A 110 -41.98 16.62 14.62
C SER A 110 -41.27 15.57 15.48
N GLY A 111 -41.43 15.77 16.80
CA GLY A 111 -40.75 15.07 17.88
C GLY A 111 -40.99 13.57 17.92
N LYS A 112 -39.89 12.83 17.92
CA LYS A 112 -39.77 11.51 18.55
C LYS A 112 -38.33 11.36 19.04
N LYS A 113 -38.16 10.91 20.28
CA LYS A 113 -36.84 10.62 20.90
C LYS A 113 -35.96 9.86 19.90
N PRO A 114 -34.72 10.30 19.60
CA PRO A 114 -33.84 9.57 18.72
C PRO A 114 -33.51 8.23 19.37
N THR A 115 -33.74 7.17 18.61
CA THR A 115 -33.67 5.77 19.01
C THR A 115 -32.21 5.31 18.93
N ASN A 116 -31.71 4.59 19.95
CA ASN A 116 -30.33 4.04 20.06
C ASN A 116 -29.79 3.35 18.79
N ILE A 117 -30.69 2.87 17.93
CA ILE A 117 -30.38 2.17 16.67
C ILE A 117 -29.59 3.06 15.68
N LYS A 118 -29.80 4.40 15.69
CA LYS A 118 -29.05 5.30 14.79
C LYS A 118 -27.61 5.53 15.24
N SER A 119 -27.35 5.66 16.54
CA SER A 119 -25.97 5.86 17.01
C SER A 119 -25.14 4.58 16.89
N GLU A 120 -25.73 3.41 17.15
CA GLU A 120 -25.02 2.12 16.98
C GLU A 120 -24.59 1.87 15.53
N LYS A 121 -25.44 2.19 14.55
CA LYS A 121 -25.08 2.06 13.13
C LYS A 121 -23.96 3.00 12.71
N VAL A 122 -24.00 4.26 13.15
CA VAL A 122 -22.96 5.26 12.87
C VAL A 122 -21.61 4.81 13.46
N THR A 123 -21.60 4.30 14.69
CA THR A 123 -20.37 3.77 15.33
C THR A 123 -19.81 2.54 14.62
N GLN A 124 -20.67 1.67 14.06
CA GLN A 124 -20.22 0.50 13.29
C GLN A 124 -19.62 0.89 11.93
N GLU A 125 -20.23 1.83 11.23
CA GLU A 125 -19.68 2.35 9.96
C GLU A 125 -18.33 3.04 10.18
N GLU A 126 -18.20 3.88 11.22
CA GLU A 126 -16.94 4.49 11.63
C GLU A 126 -15.86 3.44 11.91
N GLN A 127 -16.23 2.36 12.60
CA GLN A 127 -15.30 1.28 12.91
C GLN A 127 -14.83 0.53 11.66
N GLN A 128 -15.73 0.19 10.75
CA GLN A 128 -15.40 -0.42 9.47
C GLN A 128 -14.48 0.48 8.64
N LEU A 129 -14.75 1.79 8.65
CA LEU A 129 -13.92 2.80 8.01
C LEU A 129 -12.49 2.83 8.60
N ILE A 130 -12.35 2.77 9.92
CA ILE A 130 -11.04 2.69 10.59
C ILE A 130 -10.30 1.40 10.20
N GLU A 131 -10.98 0.25 10.27
CA GLU A 131 -10.42 -1.05 9.87
C GLU A 131 -9.92 -1.04 8.43
N LYS A 132 -10.72 -0.48 7.51
CA LYS A 132 -10.36 -0.31 6.10
C LYS A 132 -9.13 0.59 5.95
N SER A 133 -9.02 1.68 6.71
CA SER A 133 -7.87 2.58 6.70
C SER A 133 -6.59 1.87 7.16
N ILE A 134 -6.66 1.10 8.25
CA ILE A 134 -5.55 0.28 8.77
C ILE A 134 -5.10 -0.71 7.70
N LEU A 135 -6.05 -1.45 7.12
CA LEU A 135 -5.78 -2.45 6.08
C LEU A 135 -5.08 -1.82 4.88
N GLN A 136 -5.58 -0.67 4.41
CA GLN A 136 -4.97 0.09 3.32
C GLN A 136 -3.54 0.48 3.66
N GLN A 137 -3.27 1.02 4.85
CA GLN A 137 -1.91 1.42 5.24
C GLN A 137 -0.93 0.23 5.30
N ILE A 138 -1.37 -0.95 5.73
CA ILE A 138 -0.58 -2.19 5.69
C ILE A 138 -0.17 -2.51 4.24
N PHE A 139 -1.14 -2.70 3.33
CA PHE A 139 -0.83 -3.13 1.96
C PHE A 139 -0.20 -2.03 1.10
N TYR A 140 -0.45 -0.75 1.41
CA TYR A 140 0.15 0.39 0.72
C TYR A 140 1.59 0.69 1.18
N LYS A 141 2.09 0.00 2.20
CA LYS A 141 3.52 0.03 2.55
C LYS A 141 4.41 -0.65 1.50
N GLU A 142 4.06 -1.85 1.03
CA GLU A 142 4.91 -2.69 0.16
C GLU A 142 4.47 -2.82 -1.30
N CYS A 143 5.39 -2.64 -2.25
CA CYS A 143 5.07 -2.73 -3.68
C CYS A 143 4.53 -4.12 -4.09
N ASP A 144 3.71 -4.16 -5.15
CA ASP A 144 3.17 -5.39 -5.75
C ASP A 144 4.20 -6.49 -6.03
N LYS A 145 5.48 -6.13 -6.19
CA LYS A 145 6.56 -7.10 -6.41
C LYS A 145 6.92 -7.88 -5.15
N THR A 146 6.79 -7.25 -3.98
CA THR A 146 7.04 -7.86 -2.67
C THR A 146 5.88 -8.76 -2.26
N ILE A 147 4.65 -8.34 -2.58
CA ILE A 147 3.39 -9.05 -2.25
C ILE A 147 2.62 -9.49 -3.51
N PRO A 148 3.21 -10.32 -4.40
CA PRO A 148 2.65 -10.62 -5.72
C PRO A 148 1.30 -11.36 -5.71
N TYR A 149 0.99 -12.07 -4.63
CA TYR A 149 -0.26 -12.83 -4.49
C TYR A 149 -1.36 -12.07 -3.74
N SER A 150 -1.08 -10.84 -3.29
CA SER A 150 -2.11 -10.06 -2.60
C SER A 150 -3.21 -9.61 -3.56
N ARG A 151 -4.46 -9.68 -3.07
CA ARG A 151 -5.63 -9.14 -3.78
C ARG A 151 -5.65 -7.61 -3.80
N PHE A 152 -4.89 -6.96 -2.92
CA PHE A 152 -4.68 -5.50 -2.89
C PHE A 152 -3.71 -5.05 -3.99
N LYS A 153 -4.13 -5.21 -5.26
CA LYS A 153 -3.34 -4.85 -6.43
C LYS A 153 -3.21 -3.33 -6.54
N ARG A 154 -1.98 -2.83 -6.65
CA ARG A 154 -1.73 -1.41 -6.93
C ARG A 154 -1.86 -1.11 -8.42
N ILE A 155 -2.06 0.17 -8.72
CA ILE A 155 -1.99 0.66 -10.10
C ILE A 155 -0.54 0.55 -10.56
N LYS A 156 -0.30 -0.33 -11.54
CA LYS A 156 0.99 -0.46 -12.19
C LYS A 156 1.16 0.65 -13.21
N ASN A 157 2.15 1.51 -13.00
CA ASN A 157 2.62 2.42 -14.04
C ASN A 157 3.40 1.63 -15.08
N LEU A 158 2.65 1.11 -16.04
CA LEU A 158 3.20 0.46 -17.21
C LEU A 158 3.84 1.52 -18.11
N LYS A 159 5.11 1.33 -18.46
CA LYS A 159 5.80 2.26 -19.36
C LYS A 159 5.14 2.17 -20.74
N LYS A 160 4.62 3.29 -21.25
CA LYS A 160 4.09 3.38 -22.61
C LYS A 160 5.11 2.92 -23.67
N SER A 161 6.40 3.14 -23.43
CA SER A 161 7.47 2.68 -24.32
C SER A 161 7.53 1.16 -24.47
N PHE A 162 7.23 0.40 -23.41
CA PHE A 162 7.16 -1.06 -23.49
C PHE A 162 6.01 -1.50 -24.40
N LEU A 163 4.83 -0.89 -24.27
CA LEU A 163 3.69 -1.14 -25.16
C LEU A 163 4.02 -0.80 -26.61
N ILE A 164 4.59 0.38 -26.87
CA ILE A 164 4.95 0.83 -28.22
C ILE A 164 5.90 -0.18 -28.86
N GLN A 165 6.91 -0.66 -28.14
CA GLN A 165 7.85 -1.66 -28.66
C GLN A 165 7.14 -2.96 -29.08
N HIS A 166 6.19 -3.46 -28.28
CA HIS A 166 5.46 -4.70 -28.59
C HIS A 166 4.52 -4.52 -29.77
N VAL A 167 3.83 -3.38 -29.86
CA VAL A 167 2.95 -3.05 -30.99
C VAL A 167 3.75 -2.91 -32.29
N VAL A 168 4.91 -2.24 -32.24
CA VAL A 168 5.81 -2.09 -33.39
C VAL A 168 6.34 -3.45 -33.83
N ALA A 169 6.79 -4.31 -32.90
CA ALA A 169 7.25 -5.66 -33.22
C ALA A 169 6.15 -6.51 -33.87
N LEU A 170 4.91 -6.45 -33.36
CA LEU A 170 3.77 -7.16 -33.93
C LEU A 170 3.39 -6.62 -35.33
N ALA A 171 3.47 -5.30 -35.53
CA ALA A 171 3.24 -4.69 -36.83
C ALA A 171 4.28 -5.12 -37.88
N PHE A 172 5.56 -5.19 -37.50
CA PHE A 172 6.61 -5.74 -38.36
C PHE A 172 6.37 -7.21 -38.71
N PHE A 173 5.96 -8.02 -37.72
CA PHE A 173 5.63 -9.42 -37.94
C PHE A 173 4.47 -9.61 -38.94
N LEU A 174 3.39 -8.84 -38.76
CA LEU A 174 2.23 -8.85 -39.67
C LEU A 174 2.58 -8.30 -41.07
N SER A 175 3.41 -7.26 -41.15
CA SER A 175 3.90 -6.70 -42.42
C SER A 175 4.72 -7.74 -43.20
N TYR A 176 5.53 -8.53 -42.52
CA TYR A 176 6.28 -9.61 -43.14
C TYR A 176 5.36 -10.73 -43.67
N ILE A 177 4.37 -11.16 -42.86
CA ILE A 177 3.35 -12.11 -43.31
C ILE A 177 2.66 -11.58 -44.58
N PHE A 178 2.28 -10.30 -44.59
CA PHE A 178 1.68 -9.67 -45.75
C PHE A 178 2.61 -9.70 -46.98
N ALA A 179 3.92 -9.48 -46.82
CA ALA A 179 4.90 -9.59 -47.90
C ALA A 179 5.03 -11.01 -48.48
N ILE A 180 4.86 -12.05 -47.66
CA ILE A 180 4.82 -13.44 -48.14
C ILE A 180 3.57 -13.69 -49.01
N TYR A 181 2.40 -13.21 -48.58
CA TYR A 181 1.14 -13.48 -49.28
C TYR A 181 0.90 -12.55 -50.48
N PHE A 182 1.48 -11.35 -50.48
CA PHE A 182 1.30 -10.33 -51.52
C PHE A 182 2.63 -9.73 -52.03
N PRO A 183 3.58 -10.55 -52.49
CA PRO A 183 4.94 -10.10 -52.78
C PRO A 183 5.02 -9.05 -53.90
N ILE A 184 4.14 -9.12 -54.91
CA ILE A 184 4.07 -8.16 -56.02
C ILE A 184 3.62 -6.77 -55.54
N LYS A 185 2.64 -6.72 -54.63
CA LYS A 185 2.14 -5.46 -54.08
C LYS A 185 3.18 -4.83 -53.15
N THR A 186 3.89 -5.64 -52.37
CA THR A 186 4.94 -5.14 -51.48
C THR A 186 6.18 -4.68 -52.26
N SER A 187 6.60 -5.39 -53.31
CA SER A 187 7.72 -4.92 -54.14
C SER A 187 7.40 -3.60 -54.84
N ALA A 188 6.16 -3.43 -55.33
CA ALA A 188 5.69 -2.19 -55.91
C ALA A 188 5.66 -1.03 -54.89
N PHE A 189 5.21 -1.30 -53.65
CA PHE A 189 5.23 -0.31 -52.57
C PHE A 189 6.66 0.11 -52.17
N LEU A 190 7.59 -0.85 -52.10
CA LEU A 190 8.99 -0.59 -51.76
C LEU A 190 9.81 -0.04 -52.93
N GLN A 191 9.24 0.05 -54.13
CA GLN A 191 9.90 0.48 -55.36
C GLN A 191 11.13 -0.38 -55.72
N VAL A 192 11.02 -1.69 -55.49
CA VAL A 192 12.06 -2.69 -55.80
C VAL A 192 11.59 -3.60 -56.92
N SER A 193 12.54 -4.11 -57.70
CA SER A 193 12.31 -5.16 -58.70
C SER A 193 11.52 -6.33 -58.11
N SER A 194 10.39 -6.68 -58.75
CA SER A 194 9.50 -7.73 -58.26
C SER A 194 10.11 -9.12 -58.34
N SER A 195 10.91 -9.41 -59.38
CA SER A 195 11.64 -10.68 -59.53
C SER A 195 12.67 -10.87 -58.42
N ASP A 196 13.43 -9.82 -58.11
CA ASP A 196 14.53 -9.91 -57.14
C ASP A 196 13.98 -10.01 -55.72
N PHE A 197 12.91 -9.25 -55.44
CA PHE A 197 12.20 -9.29 -54.16
C PHE A 197 11.54 -10.65 -53.90
N THR A 198 10.84 -11.20 -54.90
CA THR A 198 10.18 -12.52 -54.77
C THR A 198 11.19 -13.66 -54.62
N SER A 199 12.30 -13.63 -55.36
CA SER A 199 13.38 -14.62 -55.25
C SER A 199 14.00 -14.59 -53.86
N THR A 200 14.36 -13.39 -53.38
CA THR A 200 14.95 -13.20 -52.04
C THR A 200 13.98 -13.64 -50.94
N LEU A 201 12.70 -13.27 -51.03
CA LEU A 201 11.70 -13.69 -50.06
C LEU A 201 11.57 -15.23 -50.01
N ASN A 202 11.55 -15.90 -51.16
CA ASN A 202 11.40 -17.35 -51.22
C ASN A 202 12.63 -18.09 -50.64
N GLU A 203 13.84 -17.58 -50.86
CA GLU A 203 15.08 -18.17 -50.33
C GLU A 203 15.09 -18.19 -48.78
N TYR A 204 14.66 -17.10 -48.14
CA TYR A 204 14.71 -16.95 -46.68
C TYR A 204 13.39 -17.25 -45.97
N LYS A 205 12.30 -17.56 -46.69
CA LYS A 205 10.94 -17.74 -46.14
C LYS A 205 10.87 -18.75 -44.99
N ILE A 206 11.48 -19.92 -45.18
CA ILE A 206 11.40 -21.02 -44.21
C ILE A 206 12.18 -20.67 -42.94
N TRP A 207 13.40 -20.16 -43.08
CA TRP A 207 14.25 -19.75 -41.96
C TRP A 207 13.62 -18.63 -41.14
N PHE A 208 13.04 -17.65 -41.82
CA PHE A 208 12.35 -16.56 -41.14
C PHE A 208 11.08 -17.06 -40.43
N LEU A 209 10.28 -17.95 -41.03
CA LEU A 209 9.08 -18.49 -40.38
C LEU A 209 9.43 -19.24 -39.09
N LEU A 210 10.51 -20.03 -39.09
CA LEU A 210 10.97 -20.77 -37.90
C LEU A 210 11.42 -19.85 -36.76
N ILE A 211 11.98 -18.68 -37.06
CA ILE A 211 12.51 -17.75 -36.06
C ILE A 211 11.46 -16.70 -35.65
N ALA A 212 10.77 -16.10 -36.61
CA ALA A 212 9.87 -14.99 -36.38
C ALA A 212 8.52 -15.43 -35.79
N LEU A 213 8.03 -16.63 -36.11
CA LEU A 213 6.78 -17.14 -35.55
C LEU A 213 6.82 -17.25 -34.02
N PRO A 214 7.80 -17.92 -33.38
CA PRO A 214 7.85 -17.99 -31.91
C PRO A 214 8.07 -16.61 -31.27
N ILE A 215 8.85 -15.73 -31.91
CA ILE A 215 9.06 -14.36 -31.43
C ILE A 215 7.76 -13.55 -31.49
N GLY A 216 7.02 -13.64 -32.59
CA GLY A 216 5.73 -12.98 -32.78
C GLY A 216 4.69 -13.47 -31.77
N LEU A 217 4.62 -14.79 -31.54
CA LEU A 217 3.75 -15.40 -30.52
C LEU A 217 4.10 -14.94 -29.10
N TYR A 218 5.39 -14.82 -28.77
CA TYR A 218 5.83 -14.29 -27.48
C TYR A 218 5.38 -12.82 -27.28
N TYR A 219 5.61 -11.95 -28.27
CA TYR A 219 5.18 -10.55 -28.18
C TYR A 219 3.65 -10.41 -28.12
N PHE A 220 2.92 -11.28 -28.83
CA PHE A 220 1.46 -11.34 -28.77
C PHE A 220 0.94 -11.79 -27.41
N TYR A 221 1.56 -12.81 -26.81
CA TYR A 221 1.25 -13.26 -25.45
C TYR A 221 1.48 -12.15 -24.41
N GLU A 222 2.62 -11.45 -24.47
CA GLU A 222 2.91 -10.32 -23.57
C GLU A 222 1.91 -9.16 -23.79
N LEU A 223 1.45 -8.92 -25.02
CA LEU A 223 0.40 -7.93 -25.30
C LEU A 223 -0.95 -8.33 -24.69
N ILE A 224 -1.37 -9.60 -24.80
CA ILE A 224 -2.60 -10.10 -24.16
C ILE A 224 -2.51 -9.95 -22.65
N LYS A 225 -1.39 -10.35 -22.05
CA LYS A 225 -1.12 -10.23 -20.61
C LYS A 225 -1.14 -8.77 -20.14
N TYR A 226 -0.66 -7.85 -20.98
CA TYR A 226 -0.74 -6.42 -20.72
C TYR A 226 -2.20 -5.93 -20.74
N LEU A 227 -2.98 -6.29 -21.78
CA LEU A 227 -4.38 -5.91 -21.92
C LEU A 227 -5.27 -6.52 -20.82
N SER A 228 -4.98 -7.75 -20.39
CA SER A 228 -5.68 -8.38 -19.26
C SER A 228 -5.37 -7.67 -17.94
N ASN A 229 -4.14 -7.19 -17.76
CA ASN A 229 -3.75 -6.41 -16.58
C ASN A 229 -4.37 -5.00 -16.56
N LEU A 230 -4.72 -4.42 -17.72
CA LEU A 230 -5.42 -3.13 -17.79
C LEU A 230 -6.90 -3.22 -17.41
N LYS A 231 -7.55 -4.39 -17.58
CA LYS A 231 -9.00 -4.53 -17.39
C LYS A 231 -9.48 -4.78 -15.94
N ILE A 232 -8.63 -4.60 -14.91
CA ILE A 232 -8.98 -5.02 -13.54
C ILE A 232 -8.97 -3.89 -12.49
N SER A 233 -8.61 -2.64 -12.81
CA SER A 233 -8.57 -1.59 -11.77
C SER A 233 -9.91 -0.93 -11.42
N LYS A 234 -11.03 -1.31 -12.06
CA LYS A 234 -12.35 -0.66 -11.83
C LYS A 234 -13.47 -1.59 -11.38
N PHE A 235 -13.22 -2.89 -11.18
CA PHE A 235 -14.28 -3.84 -10.81
C PHE A 235 -14.17 -4.44 -9.41
N ASN A 236 -13.05 -4.22 -8.69
CA ASN A 236 -12.87 -4.81 -7.35
C ASN A 236 -13.17 -3.88 -6.17
N LEU A 237 -13.32 -2.56 -6.36
CA LEU A 237 -13.79 -1.69 -5.27
C LEU A 237 -15.32 -1.66 -5.17
N LYS A 238 -16.04 -1.78 -6.30
CA LYS A 238 -17.50 -1.76 -6.31
C LYS A 238 -18.15 -3.07 -5.86
N ASN A 239 -17.46 -4.20 -6.04
CA ASN A 239 -17.94 -5.49 -5.54
C ASN A 239 -17.76 -5.62 -4.02
N GLY A 240 -16.75 -4.95 -3.45
CA GLY A 240 -16.64 -4.80 -1.99
C GLY A 240 -17.78 -3.94 -1.44
N GLU A 241 -18.15 -2.85 -2.12
CA GLU A 241 -19.30 -2.02 -1.73
C GLU A 241 -20.65 -2.75 -1.87
N MET A 242 -20.77 -3.72 -2.79
CA MET A 242 -21.99 -4.51 -2.99
C MET A 242 -22.10 -5.77 -2.10
N GLU A 243 -20.99 -6.33 -1.60
CA GLU A 243 -21.02 -7.38 -0.56
C GLU A 243 -21.20 -6.81 0.85
N VAL A 244 -20.79 -5.56 1.09
CA VAL A 244 -20.99 -4.84 2.36
C VAL A 244 -22.48 -4.64 2.69
N ALA A 245 -23.36 -4.65 1.69
CA ALA A 245 -24.81 -4.54 1.91
C ALA A 245 -25.46 -5.76 2.60
N ASN A 246 -24.73 -6.88 2.78
CA ASN A 246 -25.27 -8.12 3.37
C ASN A 246 -24.44 -8.71 4.53
N LYS A 247 -23.41 -8.02 5.03
CA LYS A 247 -22.61 -8.46 6.19
C LYS A 247 -22.50 -7.35 7.25
N ASP A 248 -23.63 -6.96 7.83
CA ASP A 248 -23.72 -5.91 8.86
C ASP A 248 -22.92 -6.18 10.17
N LYS A 249 -22.05 -7.19 10.25
CA LYS A 249 -21.32 -7.56 11.50
C LYS A 249 -19.90 -8.12 11.35
N ALA A 250 -19.41 -8.38 10.13
CA ALA A 250 -18.08 -8.95 9.97
C ALA A 250 -17.01 -7.86 10.06
N SER A 251 -15.99 -8.06 10.91
CA SER A 251 -14.80 -7.20 10.91
C SER A 251 -14.07 -7.34 9.57
N ILE A 252 -13.78 -6.21 8.93
CA ILE A 252 -13.04 -6.12 7.67
C ILE A 252 -11.62 -6.66 7.86
N LEU A 253 -10.98 -6.39 9.00
CA LEU A 253 -9.66 -6.96 9.32
C LEU A 253 -9.73 -8.50 9.35
N ASN A 254 -10.76 -9.07 9.96
CA ASN A 254 -10.94 -10.52 10.03
C ASN A 254 -11.28 -11.13 8.66
N GLU A 255 -12.08 -10.47 7.83
CA GLU A 255 -12.36 -10.91 6.46
C GLU A 255 -11.10 -10.98 5.58
N HIS A 256 -10.11 -10.12 5.88
CA HIS A 256 -8.84 -10.06 5.17
C HIS A 256 -7.66 -10.67 5.94
N ILE A 257 -7.92 -11.52 6.94
CA ILE A 257 -6.87 -12.10 7.78
C ILE A 257 -5.82 -12.86 6.97
N ASP A 258 -6.22 -13.63 5.95
CA ASP A 258 -5.30 -14.39 5.09
C ASP A 258 -4.35 -13.48 4.32
N GLU A 259 -4.84 -12.32 3.87
CA GLU A 259 -4.01 -11.32 3.19
C GLU A 259 -3.01 -10.70 4.16
N ILE A 260 -3.43 -10.42 5.40
CA ILE A 260 -2.55 -9.85 6.43
C ILE A 260 -1.49 -10.89 6.82
N LEU A 261 -1.88 -12.15 7.03
CA LEU A 261 -0.96 -13.26 7.28
C LEU A 261 0.06 -13.40 6.16
N TYR A 262 -0.40 -13.40 4.91
CA TYR A 262 0.48 -13.42 3.74
C TYR A 262 1.44 -12.22 3.71
N PHE A 263 0.95 -11.01 3.98
CA PHE A 263 1.78 -9.81 4.06
C PHE A 263 2.89 -9.97 5.08
N PHE A 264 2.58 -10.43 6.30
CA PHE A 264 3.61 -10.66 7.31
C PHE A 264 4.49 -11.85 6.95
N GLN A 265 3.99 -12.91 6.32
CA GLN A 265 4.81 -14.04 5.87
C GLN A 265 5.94 -13.62 4.91
N VAL A 266 5.65 -12.75 3.93
CA VAL A 266 6.62 -12.38 2.88
C VAL A 266 7.44 -11.12 3.17
N THR A 267 7.02 -10.33 4.15
CA THR A 267 7.75 -9.12 4.56
C THR A 267 8.59 -9.38 5.82
N GLN A 268 9.47 -8.45 6.16
CA GLN A 268 10.33 -8.56 7.36
C GLN A 268 9.79 -7.79 8.56
N PHE A 269 8.65 -7.07 8.43
CA PHE A 269 8.10 -6.26 9.52
C PHE A 269 7.84 -7.11 10.78
N ASN A 270 8.34 -6.66 11.91
CA ASN A 270 8.19 -7.33 13.20
C ASN A 270 7.71 -6.39 14.31
N VAL A 271 7.65 -5.09 14.05
CA VAL A 271 7.04 -4.09 14.93
C VAL A 271 6.01 -3.30 14.15
N VAL A 272 4.77 -3.26 14.62
CA VAL A 272 3.69 -2.44 14.07
C VAL A 272 3.43 -1.30 15.04
N ILE A 273 3.62 -0.06 14.59
CA ILE A 273 3.36 1.15 15.37
C ILE A 273 2.03 1.72 14.90
N VAL A 274 1.08 1.84 15.81
CA VAL A 274 -0.24 2.42 15.54
C VAL A 274 -0.42 3.69 16.36
N GLU A 275 -0.60 4.80 15.65
CA GLU A 275 -0.74 6.14 16.22
C GLU A 275 -2.17 6.69 15.99
N ASP A 276 -2.58 7.61 16.87
CA ASP A 276 -3.85 8.35 16.78
C ASP A 276 -5.14 7.50 16.87
N LEU A 277 -5.07 6.26 17.36
CA LEU A 277 -6.26 5.43 17.63
C LEU A 277 -7.16 6.02 18.72
N ASP A 278 -6.56 6.71 19.68
CA ASP A 278 -7.21 7.39 20.80
C ASP A 278 -8.07 8.61 20.38
N ARG A 279 -8.08 8.98 19.10
CA ARG A 279 -8.97 10.03 18.58
C ARG A 279 -10.40 9.54 18.35
N PHE A 280 -10.60 8.23 18.24
CA PHE A 280 -11.90 7.67 17.86
C PHE A 280 -12.78 7.28 19.06
N ASP A 281 -12.31 7.50 20.30
CA ASP A 281 -13.00 7.17 21.56
C ASP A 281 -13.67 5.77 21.57
N ASN A 282 -13.11 4.85 20.77
CA ASN A 282 -13.64 3.52 20.53
C ASN A 282 -12.59 2.50 20.96
N THR A 283 -12.88 1.76 22.02
CA THR A 283 -11.97 0.74 22.56
C THR A 283 -11.99 -0.56 21.75
N GLU A 284 -13.01 -0.77 20.91
CA GLU A 284 -13.21 -2.02 20.18
C GLU A 284 -12.14 -2.24 19.10
N ILE A 285 -11.64 -1.17 18.47
CA ILE A 285 -10.54 -1.29 17.51
C ILE A 285 -9.26 -1.82 18.16
N PHE A 286 -8.99 -1.47 19.43
CA PHE A 286 -7.84 -2.00 20.17
C PHE A 286 -7.99 -3.50 20.42
N ILE A 287 -9.21 -3.96 20.73
CA ILE A 287 -9.51 -5.39 20.89
C ILE A 287 -9.22 -6.13 19.58
N LYS A 288 -9.74 -5.63 18.45
CA LYS A 288 -9.52 -6.24 17.12
C LYS A 288 -8.04 -6.27 16.73
N LEU A 289 -7.29 -5.20 17.01
CA LEU A 289 -5.84 -5.17 16.74
C LEU A 289 -5.06 -6.13 17.64
N ARG A 290 -5.48 -6.30 18.90
CA ARG A 290 -4.88 -7.27 19.82
C ARG A 290 -5.17 -8.71 19.36
N GLU A 291 -6.39 -9.00 18.94
CA GLU A 291 -6.77 -10.29 18.34
C GLU A 291 -5.94 -10.57 17.08
N LEU A 292 -5.80 -9.59 16.19
CA LEU A 292 -4.94 -9.68 15.02
C LEU A 292 -3.49 -10.00 15.41
N ASN A 293 -2.94 -9.32 16.41
CA ASN A 293 -1.59 -9.59 16.91
C ASN A 293 -1.45 -11.03 17.44
N ILE A 294 -2.46 -11.55 18.16
CA ILE A 294 -2.49 -12.94 18.62
C ILE A 294 -2.48 -13.91 17.43
N LEU A 295 -3.32 -13.67 16.41
CA LEU A 295 -3.38 -14.50 15.21
C LEU A 295 -2.05 -14.52 14.45
N LEU A 296 -1.42 -13.35 14.29
CA LEU A 296 -0.11 -13.22 13.64
C LEU A 296 0.97 -14.02 14.38
N ASN A 297 1.02 -13.92 15.71
CA ASN A 297 2.04 -14.62 16.50
C ASN A 297 1.78 -16.13 16.66
N ASN A 298 0.52 -16.57 16.53
CA ASN A 298 0.16 -17.99 16.57
C ASN A 298 0.26 -18.68 15.20
N SER A 299 0.35 -17.91 14.12
CA SER A 299 0.49 -18.46 12.77
C SER A 299 1.89 -19.04 12.54
N LYS A 300 1.92 -20.30 12.10
CA LYS A 300 3.15 -20.98 11.69
C LYS A 300 3.73 -20.39 10.41
N ASP A 301 2.91 -19.76 9.57
CA ASP A 301 3.33 -19.19 8.29
C ASP A 301 4.13 -17.89 8.48
N VAL A 302 3.82 -17.10 9.52
CA VAL A 302 4.56 -15.88 9.85
C VAL A 302 5.91 -16.21 10.48
N GLY A 303 5.94 -17.23 11.36
CA GLY A 303 7.17 -17.83 11.87
C GLY A 303 8.06 -16.91 12.73
N ARG A 304 7.61 -15.70 13.06
CA ARG A 304 8.34 -14.72 13.87
C ARG A 304 7.41 -13.95 14.79
N ARG A 305 8.00 -13.35 15.84
CA ARG A 305 7.28 -12.50 16.78
C ARG A 305 6.93 -11.16 16.15
N ILE A 306 5.66 -10.79 16.23
CA ILE A 306 5.15 -9.48 15.80
C ILE A 306 4.69 -8.70 17.03
N ILE A 307 5.20 -7.49 17.20
CA ILE A 307 4.91 -6.64 18.35
C ILE A 307 4.10 -5.45 17.89
N PHE A 308 2.97 -5.17 18.54
CA PHE A 308 2.18 -3.97 18.27
C PHE A 308 2.50 -2.92 19.35
N ILE A 309 2.82 -1.71 18.94
CA ILE A 309 3.01 -0.55 19.80
C ILE A 309 1.88 0.44 19.52
N TYR A 310 1.17 0.83 20.58
CA TYR A 310 0.06 1.78 20.51
C TYR A 310 0.47 3.11 21.15
N ALA A 311 0.51 4.19 20.37
CA ALA A 311 0.73 5.53 20.91
C ALA A 311 -0.62 6.20 21.19
N ILE A 312 -0.92 6.43 22.47
CA ILE A 312 -2.27 6.76 22.97
C ILE A 312 -2.24 7.83 24.06
N LYS A 313 -3.39 8.40 24.43
CA LYS A 313 -3.57 9.20 25.66
C LYS A 313 -3.61 8.32 26.91
N ASP A 314 -3.30 8.94 28.05
CA ASP A 314 -3.25 8.29 29.36
C ASP A 314 -4.61 7.82 29.86
N ASP A 315 -5.68 8.54 29.52
CA ASP A 315 -7.05 8.31 30.00
C ASP A 315 -7.78 7.17 29.29
N MET A 316 -7.24 6.66 28.18
CA MET A 316 -7.85 5.59 27.38
C MET A 316 -8.01 4.25 28.10
N PHE A 317 -7.23 4.00 29.17
CA PHE A 317 -7.22 2.74 29.91
C PHE A 317 -7.62 2.90 31.39
N LEU A 318 -8.07 4.10 31.80
CA LEU A 318 -8.34 4.40 33.21
C LEU A 318 -9.65 3.84 33.76
N ASP A 319 -10.47 3.15 32.97
CA ASP A 319 -11.67 2.46 33.46
C ASP A 319 -11.61 0.94 33.24
N LYS A 320 -11.26 0.23 34.32
CA LYS A 320 -11.82 -1.04 34.82
C LYS A 320 -10.84 -1.68 35.81
N GLY A 321 -10.80 -1.13 37.02
CA GLY A 321 -10.23 -1.75 38.23
C GLY A 321 -11.32 -1.90 39.27
#